data_AF-A0A656JTX2-F1
#
_entry.id   AF-A0A656JTX2-F1
#
_cell.length_a   1.000
_cell.length_b   1.000
_cell.length_c   1.000
_cell.angle_alpha   90.00
_cell.angle_beta   90.00
_cell.angle_gamma   90.00
#
_symmetry.space_group_name_H-M   'P 1'
#
loop_
_entity.id
_entity.type
_entity.pdbx_description
1 polymer ?
#
loop_
_entity_poly.entity_id
_entity_poly.type
_entity_poly.pdbx_seq_one_letter_code
_entity_poly.pdbx_strand_id
1 'polypeptide(L)'
;VSDMDKSAAERIAQRFTGLPVEQRRQILAKMHETGQSFKLLPIAVTRHDAARIPLSYAQQRMLFLWQMEPDNAAYNVPMAVRLNGPLDRQALSAALDQLVQRHETLRTRFVSEDGVFYQEILQQATVALEFASVEPADIESQVRAELHKPFDLLSGTLLRVKLFQLGDTEHVLTVCMHHIVSDGWSGEVLIRECVQLYQAQVSGQPAQLPALAIQYADYAIW
;
A
#
# COMPACT_ATOMS: atom_id res chain seq x y z
N VAL A 1 20.99 -22.61 -8.70
CA VAL A 1 20.94 -21.67 -9.86
C VAL A 1 22.05 -20.65 -9.63
N SER A 2 23.08 -20.65 -10.47
CA SER A 2 24.27 -19.79 -10.27
C SER A 2 23.93 -18.30 -10.43
N ASP A 3 24.73 -17.39 -9.87
CA ASP A 3 24.50 -15.94 -9.98
C ASP A 3 24.45 -15.43 -11.43
N MET A 4 25.15 -16.07 -12.37
CA MET A 4 25.05 -15.75 -13.81
C MET A 4 23.66 -16.00 -14.40
N ASP A 5 22.96 -17.01 -13.88
CA ASP A 5 21.65 -17.45 -14.38
C ASP A 5 20.53 -16.56 -13.84
N LYS A 6 20.67 -16.07 -12.60
CA LYS A 6 19.81 -15.02 -12.03
C LYS A 6 19.90 -13.71 -12.79
N SER A 7 21.12 -13.25 -13.09
CA SER A 7 21.34 -12.02 -13.87
C SER A 7 20.76 -12.11 -15.29
N ALA A 8 20.78 -13.29 -15.91
CA ALA A 8 20.15 -13.52 -17.20
C ALA A 8 18.62 -13.44 -17.11
N ALA A 9 18.02 -14.09 -16.10
CA ALA A 9 16.58 -14.06 -15.87
C ALA A 9 16.05 -12.64 -15.61
N GLU A 10 16.78 -11.83 -14.81
CA GLU A 10 16.45 -10.43 -14.55
C GLU A 10 16.47 -9.58 -15.82
N ARG A 11 17.49 -9.72 -16.68
CA ARG A 11 17.55 -9.01 -17.96
C ARG A 11 16.40 -9.39 -18.90
N ILE A 12 16.02 -10.66 -18.92
CA ILE A 12 14.88 -11.13 -19.73
C ILE A 12 13.58 -10.52 -19.19
N ALA A 13 13.37 -10.53 -17.88
CA ALA A 13 12.20 -9.95 -17.24
C ALA A 13 12.09 -8.44 -17.48
N GLN A 14 13.20 -7.70 -17.36
CA GLN A 14 13.27 -6.27 -17.67
C GLN A 14 12.94 -5.97 -19.14
N ARG A 15 13.51 -6.77 -20.06
CA ARG A 15 13.22 -6.57 -21.48
C ARG A 15 11.76 -6.87 -21.79
N PHE A 16 11.18 -7.92 -21.20
CA PHE A 16 9.78 -8.29 -21.40
C PHE A 16 8.82 -7.19 -20.90
N THR A 17 9.05 -6.66 -19.71
CA THR A 17 8.24 -5.56 -19.12
C THR A 17 8.38 -4.23 -19.87
N GLY A 18 9.39 -4.06 -20.72
CA GLY A 18 9.51 -2.91 -21.62
C GLY A 18 8.75 -3.03 -22.95
N LEU A 19 8.25 -4.22 -23.31
CA LEU A 19 7.58 -4.43 -24.60
C LEU A 19 6.13 -3.91 -24.59
N PRO A 20 5.58 -3.53 -25.76
CA PRO A 20 4.13 -3.32 -25.91
C PRO A 20 3.32 -4.56 -25.52
N VAL A 21 2.11 -4.35 -24.98
CA VAL A 21 1.23 -5.44 -24.51
C VAL A 21 1.00 -6.53 -25.57
N GLU A 22 0.81 -6.14 -26.84
CA GLU A 22 0.63 -7.10 -27.94
C GLU A 22 1.87 -7.97 -28.17
N GLN A 23 3.07 -7.42 -28.05
CA GLN A 23 4.31 -8.20 -28.18
C GLN A 23 4.50 -9.13 -26.98
N ARG A 24 4.14 -8.69 -25.76
CA ARG A 24 4.13 -9.56 -24.58
C ARG A 24 3.18 -10.75 -24.77
N ARG A 25 1.97 -10.50 -25.27
CA ARG A 25 0.98 -11.56 -25.58
C ARG A 25 1.53 -12.58 -26.57
N GLN A 26 2.16 -12.11 -27.65
CA GLN A 26 2.78 -13.00 -28.64
C GLN A 26 3.90 -13.85 -28.05
N ILE A 27 4.76 -13.27 -27.20
CA ILE A 27 5.84 -14.00 -26.52
C ILE A 27 5.26 -15.05 -25.57
N LEU A 28 4.26 -14.69 -24.76
CA LEU A 28 3.61 -15.63 -23.84
C LEU A 28 2.94 -16.78 -24.58
N ALA A 29 2.26 -16.50 -25.70
CA ALA A 29 1.65 -17.54 -26.55
C ALA A 29 2.73 -18.50 -27.09
N LYS A 30 3.83 -17.97 -27.62
CA LYS A 30 4.94 -18.77 -28.14
C LYS A 30 5.64 -19.58 -27.04
N MET A 31 5.78 -19.04 -25.84
CA MET A 31 6.32 -19.77 -24.69
C MET A 31 5.41 -20.94 -24.30
N HIS A 32 4.10 -20.71 -24.28
CA HIS A 32 3.11 -21.75 -24.03
C HIS A 32 3.18 -22.86 -25.09
N GLU A 33 3.26 -22.51 -26.38
CA GLU A 33 3.43 -23.47 -27.49
C GLU A 33 4.70 -24.32 -27.38
N THR A 34 5.78 -23.73 -26.87
CA THR A 34 7.08 -24.38 -26.71
C THR A 34 7.26 -25.08 -25.36
N GLY A 35 6.22 -25.13 -24.52
CA GLY A 35 6.24 -25.75 -23.20
C GLY A 35 7.09 -25.02 -22.16
N GLN A 36 7.43 -23.75 -22.41
CA GLN A 36 8.20 -22.91 -21.49
C GLN A 36 7.28 -22.17 -20.51
N SER A 37 7.67 -22.12 -19.23
CA SER A 37 6.90 -21.45 -18.18
C SER A 37 7.44 -20.06 -17.87
N PHE A 38 6.60 -19.04 -18.03
CA PHE A 38 6.91 -17.66 -17.63
C PHE A 38 6.97 -17.49 -16.10
N LYS A 39 6.40 -18.43 -15.32
CA LYS A 39 6.36 -18.37 -13.85
C LYS A 39 7.74 -18.39 -13.17
N LEU A 40 8.79 -18.72 -13.92
CA LEU A 40 10.16 -18.81 -13.41
C LEU A 40 10.92 -17.48 -13.52
N LEU A 41 10.39 -16.49 -14.24
CA LEU A 41 11.02 -15.18 -14.35
C LEU A 41 10.72 -14.33 -13.10
N PRO A 42 11.72 -13.64 -12.54
CA PRO A 42 11.51 -12.75 -11.42
C PRO A 42 10.68 -11.53 -11.85
N ILE A 43 10.04 -10.88 -10.87
CA ILE A 43 9.47 -9.55 -11.08
C ILE A 43 10.64 -8.61 -11.37
N ALA A 44 10.57 -7.92 -12.50
CA ALA A 44 11.61 -7.00 -12.90
C ALA A 44 11.43 -5.69 -12.15
N VAL A 45 12.50 -5.18 -11.52
CA VAL A 45 12.48 -3.81 -10.99
C VAL A 45 12.39 -2.86 -12.17
N THR A 46 11.33 -2.08 -12.18
CA THR A 46 11.04 -1.08 -13.20
C THR A 46 11.27 0.28 -12.56
N ARG A 47 12.20 1.08 -13.11
CA ARG A 47 12.34 2.48 -12.69
C ARG A 47 11.16 3.24 -13.27
N HIS A 48 10.07 3.35 -12.52
CA HIS A 48 8.84 3.99 -12.98
C HIS A 48 9.00 5.52 -12.97
N ASP A 49 9.60 6.10 -14.00
CA ASP A 49 9.46 7.55 -14.30
C ASP A 49 8.12 7.85 -15.00
N ALA A 50 7.29 6.83 -15.20
CA ALA A 50 6.05 6.93 -15.94
C ALA A 50 4.92 7.49 -15.07
N ALA A 51 4.34 8.61 -15.49
CA ALA A 51 3.12 9.17 -14.89
C ALA A 51 1.87 8.26 -15.04
N ARG A 52 2.00 7.10 -15.73
CA ARG A 52 0.90 6.22 -16.12
C ARG A 52 1.28 4.75 -15.89
N ILE A 53 1.24 4.31 -14.64
CA ILE A 53 1.50 2.91 -14.28
C ILE A 53 0.18 2.14 -14.42
N PRO A 54 0.14 0.97 -15.07
CA PRO A 54 -1.09 0.19 -15.20
C PRO A 54 -1.56 -0.33 -13.84
N LEU A 55 -2.87 -0.47 -13.66
CA LEU A 55 -3.44 -1.17 -12.50
C LEU A 55 -3.21 -2.67 -12.63
N SER A 56 -2.93 -3.34 -11.52
CA SER A 56 -3.02 -4.81 -11.46
C SER A 56 -4.45 -5.27 -11.73
N TYR A 57 -4.64 -6.51 -12.17
CA TYR A 57 -6.00 -7.04 -12.41
C TYR A 57 -6.90 -6.98 -11.16
N ALA A 58 -6.32 -7.18 -9.97
CA ALA A 58 -7.04 -7.04 -8.71
C ALA A 58 -7.47 -5.59 -8.48
N GLN A 59 -6.58 -4.62 -8.73
CA GLN A 59 -6.91 -3.21 -8.63
C GLN A 59 -7.97 -2.78 -9.65
N GLN A 60 -7.91 -3.27 -10.90
CA GLN A 60 -8.95 -3.00 -11.92
C GLN A 60 -10.33 -3.45 -11.44
N ARG A 61 -10.42 -4.66 -10.87
CA ARG A 61 -11.68 -5.17 -10.30
C ARG A 61 -12.18 -4.31 -9.14
N MET A 62 -11.30 -3.94 -8.21
CA MET A 62 -11.69 -3.12 -7.06
C MET A 62 -12.15 -1.73 -7.48
N LEU A 63 -11.45 -1.10 -8.42
CA LEU A 63 -11.82 0.20 -8.96
C LEU A 63 -13.17 0.13 -9.67
N PHE A 64 -13.43 -0.90 -10.48
CA PHE A 64 -14.72 -1.10 -11.14
C PHE A 64 -15.87 -1.20 -10.11
N LEU A 65 -15.68 -1.97 -9.03
CA LEU A 65 -16.68 -2.09 -7.97
C LEU A 65 -16.90 -0.77 -7.22
N TRP A 66 -15.82 -0.04 -6.93
CA TRP A 66 -15.91 1.29 -6.34
C TRP A 66 -16.66 2.28 -7.26
N GLN A 67 -16.46 2.24 -8.58
CA GLN A 67 -17.20 3.11 -9.50
C GLN A 67 -18.71 2.85 -9.50
N MET A 68 -19.15 1.63 -9.17
CA MET A 68 -20.57 1.30 -9.06
C MET A 68 -21.20 1.82 -7.75
N GLU A 69 -20.44 1.79 -6.66
CA GLU A 69 -20.89 2.22 -5.33
C GLU A 69 -19.78 2.98 -4.57
N PRO A 70 -19.48 4.26 -4.93
CA PRO A 70 -18.34 5.00 -4.37
C PRO A 70 -18.42 5.23 -2.85
N ASP A 71 -19.64 5.24 -2.31
CA ASP A 71 -19.91 5.43 -0.87
C ASP A 71 -19.88 4.12 -0.06
N ASN A 72 -19.57 2.99 -0.71
CA ASN A 72 -19.55 1.68 -0.07
C ASN A 72 -18.21 1.42 0.66
N ALA A 73 -18.29 1.19 1.97
CA ALA A 73 -17.13 0.88 2.82
C ALA A 73 -16.79 -0.62 2.91
N ALA A 74 -17.44 -1.49 2.13
CA ALA A 74 -17.24 -2.95 2.18
C ALA A 74 -15.78 -3.39 1.86
N TYR A 75 -15.02 -2.54 1.17
CA TYR A 75 -13.62 -2.78 0.82
C TYR A 75 -12.63 -2.01 1.71
N ASN A 76 -13.09 -1.50 2.84
CA ASN A 76 -12.19 -1.04 3.89
C ASN A 76 -11.50 -2.25 4.53
N VAL A 77 -10.23 -2.07 4.91
CA VAL A 77 -9.44 -2.99 5.72
C VAL A 77 -9.25 -2.33 7.09
N PRO A 78 -10.23 -2.49 8.01
CA PRO A 78 -10.22 -1.81 9.30
C PRO A 78 -9.35 -2.54 10.32
N MET A 79 -8.58 -1.78 11.10
CA MET A 79 -7.85 -2.26 12.27
C MET A 79 -8.04 -1.27 13.43
N ALA A 80 -8.19 -1.80 14.63
CA ALA A 80 -8.23 -1.00 15.86
C ALA A 80 -7.36 -1.67 16.92
N VAL A 81 -6.48 -0.88 17.54
CA VAL A 81 -5.54 -1.36 18.56
C VAL A 81 -5.71 -0.50 19.79
N ARG A 82 -5.90 -1.15 20.95
CA ARG A 82 -5.86 -0.46 22.24
C ARG A 82 -4.41 -0.35 22.69
N LEU A 83 -3.99 0.88 23.01
CA LEU A 83 -2.66 1.21 23.46
C LEU A 83 -2.74 1.65 24.93
N ASN A 84 -1.97 0.97 25.79
CA ASN A 84 -1.89 1.26 27.21
C ASN A 84 -0.48 1.75 27.55
N GLY A 85 -0.40 2.86 28.27
CA GLY A 85 0.85 3.51 28.66
C GLY A 85 1.06 4.88 28.00
N PRO A 86 2.21 5.52 28.28
CA PRO A 86 2.57 6.78 27.64
C PRO A 86 2.74 6.57 26.13
N LEU A 87 2.23 7.52 25.34
CA LEU A 87 2.31 7.51 23.89
C LEU A 87 2.91 8.83 23.39
N ASP A 88 4.02 8.75 22.67
CA ASP A 88 4.59 9.90 21.99
C ASP A 88 3.89 10.10 20.64
N ARG A 89 3.00 11.09 20.58
CA ARG A 89 2.19 11.37 19.39
C ARG A 89 3.03 11.84 18.21
N GLN A 90 4.11 12.58 18.49
CA GLN A 90 4.99 13.10 17.44
C GLN A 90 5.80 11.95 16.83
N ALA A 91 6.33 11.06 17.68
CA ALA A 91 7.00 9.85 17.21
C ALA A 91 6.06 8.95 16.40
N LEU A 92 4.79 8.80 16.82
CA LEU A 92 3.80 8.04 16.07
C LEU A 92 3.51 8.67 14.69
N SER A 93 3.29 9.99 14.63
CA SER A 93 3.10 10.69 13.36
C SER A 93 4.29 10.51 12.42
N ALA A 94 5.52 10.70 12.92
CA ALA A 94 6.74 10.56 12.13
C ALA A 94 6.99 9.11 11.67
N ALA A 95 6.58 8.11 12.46
CA ALA A 95 6.64 6.71 12.07
C ALA A 95 5.65 6.39 10.94
N LEU A 96 4.44 6.94 11.00
CA LEU A 96 3.42 6.77 9.97
C LEU A 96 3.84 7.43 8.65
N ASP A 97 4.39 8.64 8.69
CA ASP A 97 4.91 9.33 7.48
C ASP A 97 6.05 8.53 6.83
N GLN A 98 6.97 7.97 7.62
CA GLN A 98 8.01 7.09 7.09
C GLN A 98 7.46 5.81 6.47
N LEU A 99 6.41 5.23 7.07
CA LEU A 99 5.74 4.06 6.54
C LEU A 99 5.10 4.36 5.17
N VAL A 100 4.40 5.49 5.05
CA VAL A 100 3.80 5.96 3.79
C VAL A 100 4.87 6.23 2.74
N GLN A 101 5.99 6.84 3.13
CA GLN A 101 7.09 7.10 2.19
C GLN A 101 7.75 5.81 1.69
N ARG A 102 7.88 4.81 2.57
CA ARG A 102 8.52 3.52 2.29
C ARG A 102 7.70 2.62 1.35
N HIS A 103 6.38 2.61 1.50
CA HIS A 103 5.48 1.76 0.71
C HIS A 103 4.74 2.56 -0.36
N GLU A 104 5.09 2.37 -1.63
CA GLU A 104 4.52 3.16 -2.73
C GLU A 104 3.00 3.06 -2.82
N THR A 105 2.47 1.87 -2.52
CA THR A 105 1.02 1.61 -2.49
C THR A 105 0.26 2.56 -1.55
N LEU A 106 0.87 2.98 -0.43
CA LEU A 106 0.22 3.90 0.53
C LEU A 106 0.19 5.34 0.03
N ARG A 107 1.06 5.71 -0.92
CA ARG A 107 1.12 7.01 -1.57
C ARG A 107 0.65 6.97 -3.04
N THR A 108 -0.16 5.97 -3.38
CA THR A 108 -0.73 5.77 -4.71
C THR A 108 -2.18 6.26 -4.75
N ARG A 109 -2.52 7.04 -5.79
CA ARG A 109 -3.91 7.35 -6.17
C ARG A 109 -4.22 6.79 -7.55
N PHE A 110 -5.51 6.65 -7.87
CA PHE A 110 -5.96 6.13 -9.16
C PHE A 110 -6.52 7.26 -10.01
N VAL A 111 -5.87 7.57 -11.13
CA VAL A 111 -6.26 8.66 -12.02
C VAL A 111 -6.81 8.12 -13.32
N SER A 112 -7.76 8.84 -13.92
CA SER A 112 -8.33 8.50 -15.23
C SER A 112 -7.89 9.50 -16.29
N GLU A 113 -7.47 8.99 -17.45
CA GLU A 113 -7.19 9.77 -18.65
C GLU A 113 -7.81 9.05 -19.84
N ASP A 114 -8.63 9.75 -20.64
CA ASP A 114 -9.36 9.20 -21.79
C ASP A 114 -10.17 7.92 -21.48
N GLY A 115 -10.69 7.82 -20.25
CA GLY A 115 -11.47 6.67 -19.77
C GLY A 115 -10.63 5.46 -19.35
N VAL A 116 -9.30 5.58 -19.33
CA VAL A 116 -8.37 4.55 -18.86
C VAL A 116 -7.79 4.96 -17.52
N PHE A 117 -7.74 4.03 -16.57
CA PHE A 117 -7.19 4.28 -15.25
C PHE A 117 -5.73 3.87 -15.13
N TYR A 118 -4.99 4.65 -14.34
CA TYR A 118 -3.59 4.44 -14.02
C TYR A 118 -3.34 4.63 -12.53
N GLN A 119 -2.30 3.96 -12.02
CA GLN A 119 -1.70 4.27 -10.74
C GLN A 119 -0.81 5.50 -10.91
N GLU A 120 -1.02 6.50 -10.06
CA GLU A 120 -0.12 7.63 -9.90
C GLU A 120 0.48 7.57 -8.49
N ILE A 121 1.79 7.38 -8.45
CA ILE A 121 2.56 7.27 -7.21
C ILE A 121 3.09 8.67 -6.88
N LEU A 122 2.59 9.25 -5.78
CA LEU A 122 3.01 10.58 -5.34
C LEU A 122 4.44 10.55 -4.82
N GLN A 123 5.31 11.48 -5.23
CA GLN A 123 6.71 11.53 -4.79
C GLN A 123 6.84 11.60 -3.26
N GLN A 124 5.95 12.36 -2.64
CA GLN A 124 5.80 12.48 -1.19
C GLN A 124 4.31 12.47 -0.85
N ALA A 125 3.97 11.81 0.24
CA ALA A 125 2.66 11.89 0.86
C ALA A 125 2.84 11.78 2.37
N THR A 126 1.98 12.48 3.10
CA THR A 126 1.87 12.37 4.56
C THR A 126 0.53 11.72 4.89
N VAL A 127 0.44 11.12 6.07
CA VAL A 127 -0.83 10.65 6.62
C VAL A 127 -1.16 11.47 7.86
N ALA A 128 -2.34 12.09 7.84
CA ALA A 128 -2.82 12.82 9.01
C ALA A 128 -3.11 11.82 10.14
N LEU A 129 -2.40 11.97 11.26
CA LEU A 129 -2.79 11.37 12.53
C LEU A 129 -3.85 12.26 13.17
N GLU A 130 -5.12 11.96 12.91
CA GLU A 130 -6.22 12.66 13.56
C GLU A 130 -6.26 12.33 15.05
N PHE A 131 -6.59 13.31 15.88
CA PHE A 131 -6.69 13.14 17.32
C PHE A 131 -8.07 13.55 17.81
N ALA A 132 -8.66 12.74 18.68
CA ALA A 132 -9.91 13.06 19.37
C ALA A 132 -9.88 12.54 20.82
N SER A 133 -10.30 13.37 21.77
CA SER A 133 -10.66 12.88 23.10
C SER A 133 -12.10 12.38 23.05
N VAL A 134 -12.36 11.23 23.66
CA VAL A 134 -13.69 10.59 23.66
C VAL A 134 -13.94 9.94 25.02
N GLU A 135 -15.17 10.02 25.48
CA GLU A 135 -15.59 9.29 26.67
C GLU A 135 -15.50 7.77 26.43
N PRO A 136 -15.04 6.96 27.41
CA PRO A 136 -14.95 5.51 27.26
C PRO A 136 -16.26 4.84 26.88
N ALA A 137 -17.41 5.42 27.22
CA ALA A 137 -18.72 4.90 26.84
C ALA A 137 -19.02 5.02 25.33
N ASP A 138 -18.42 6.01 24.66
CA ASP A 138 -18.68 6.31 23.24
C ASP A 138 -17.64 5.69 22.30
N ILE A 139 -16.57 5.09 22.83
CA ILE A 139 -15.43 4.66 22.01
C ILE A 139 -15.82 3.65 20.92
N GLU A 140 -16.69 2.69 21.23
CA GLU A 140 -17.06 1.66 20.26
C GLU A 140 -17.81 2.25 19.06
N SER A 141 -18.75 3.17 19.33
CA SER A 141 -19.53 3.82 18.27
C SER A 141 -18.65 4.73 17.42
N GLN A 142 -17.72 5.46 18.04
CA GLN A 142 -16.77 6.35 17.36
C GLN A 142 -15.77 5.57 16.51
N VAL A 143 -15.20 4.49 17.03
CA VAL A 143 -14.32 3.58 16.28
C VAL A 143 -15.08 2.98 15.09
N ARG A 144 -16.31 2.50 15.30
CA ARG A 144 -17.13 1.93 14.23
C ARG A 144 -17.41 2.97 13.15
N ALA A 145 -17.83 4.17 13.52
CA ALA A 145 -18.11 5.25 12.58
C ALA A 145 -16.87 5.62 11.77
N GLU A 146 -15.71 5.73 12.42
CA GLU A 146 -14.45 6.05 11.76
C GLU A 146 -14.05 4.99 10.72
N LEU A 147 -14.15 3.71 11.09
CA LEU A 147 -13.74 2.58 10.24
C LEU A 147 -14.70 2.34 9.05
N HIS A 148 -15.95 2.82 9.12
CA HIS A 148 -16.96 2.69 8.06
C HIS A 148 -17.07 3.89 7.13
N LYS A 149 -16.23 4.93 7.29
CA LYS A 149 -16.21 6.02 6.32
C LYS A 149 -15.76 5.47 4.95
N PRO A 150 -16.36 5.85 3.81
CA PRO A 150 -15.85 5.44 2.50
C PRO A 150 -14.50 6.12 2.18
N PHE A 151 -13.80 5.59 1.20
CA PHE A 151 -12.61 6.20 0.60
C PHE A 151 -12.95 6.70 -0.81
N ASP A 152 -12.44 7.88 -1.16
CA ASP A 152 -12.36 8.31 -2.55
C ASP A 152 -11.06 7.75 -3.16
N LEU A 153 -11.17 6.88 -4.16
CA LEU A 153 -9.98 6.25 -4.78
C LEU A 153 -9.22 7.20 -5.70
N LEU A 154 -9.82 8.34 -6.06
CA LEU A 154 -9.24 9.29 -7.01
C LEU A 154 -8.40 10.38 -6.32
N SER A 155 -8.54 10.53 -4.99
CA SER A 155 -7.88 11.60 -4.27
C SER A 155 -7.27 11.16 -2.93
N GLY A 156 -6.15 11.79 -2.58
CA GLY A 156 -5.51 11.64 -1.28
C GLY A 156 -4.86 10.28 -1.02
N THR A 157 -4.50 10.07 0.25
CA THR A 157 -3.89 8.84 0.77
C THR A 157 -5.00 7.84 1.11
N LEU A 158 -4.90 6.61 0.61
CA LEU A 158 -5.87 5.53 0.87
C LEU A 158 -5.62 4.82 2.21
N LEU A 159 -5.18 5.61 3.19
CA LEU A 159 -4.87 5.26 4.57
C LEU A 159 -5.39 6.40 5.46
N ARG A 160 -6.21 6.06 6.45
CA ARG A 160 -6.63 6.97 7.52
C ARG A 160 -6.21 6.41 8.86
N VAL A 161 -5.69 7.28 9.71
CA VAL A 161 -5.24 6.94 11.04
C VAL A 161 -5.83 7.93 12.03
N LYS A 162 -6.43 7.41 13.10
CA LYS A 162 -7.00 8.24 14.16
C LYS A 162 -6.69 7.69 15.53
N LEU A 163 -6.26 8.57 16.41
CA LEU A 163 -5.97 8.27 17.80
C LEU A 163 -7.07 8.85 18.69
N PHE A 164 -7.84 7.95 19.29
CA PHE A 164 -8.81 8.28 20.31
C PHE A 164 -8.13 8.22 21.69
N GLN A 165 -8.22 9.29 22.48
CA GLN A 165 -7.74 9.32 23.86
C GLN A 165 -8.90 9.07 24.82
N LEU A 166 -8.76 8.04 25.65
CA LEU A 166 -9.71 7.62 26.69
C LEU A 166 -9.31 8.08 28.09
N GLY A 167 -8.02 8.40 28.27
CA GLY A 167 -7.45 8.94 29.51
C GLY A 167 -5.99 9.31 29.29
N ASP A 168 -5.25 9.56 30.37
CA ASP A 168 -3.85 10.00 30.26
C ASP A 168 -2.93 8.95 29.61
N THR A 169 -3.25 7.67 29.80
CA THR A 169 -2.43 6.53 29.34
C THR A 169 -3.24 5.47 28.60
N GLU A 170 -4.51 5.73 28.28
CA GLU A 170 -5.35 4.81 27.52
C GLU A 170 -5.77 5.44 26.19
N HIS A 171 -5.46 4.75 25.10
CA HIS A 171 -5.76 5.20 23.76
C HIS A 171 -6.30 4.06 22.90
N VAL A 172 -7.07 4.40 21.87
CA VAL A 172 -7.42 3.48 20.78
C VAL A 172 -6.95 4.10 19.47
N LEU A 173 -6.04 3.40 18.79
CA LEU A 173 -5.57 3.76 17.46
C LEU A 173 -6.39 2.99 16.43
N THR A 174 -7.09 3.70 15.55
CA THR A 174 -7.68 3.11 14.35
C THR A 174 -6.75 3.33 13.16
N VAL A 175 -6.60 2.30 12.36
CA VAL A 175 -5.87 2.30 11.10
C VAL A 175 -6.79 1.67 10.07
N CYS A 176 -7.18 2.43 9.06
CA CYS A 176 -8.07 1.95 8.01
C CYS A 176 -7.45 2.25 6.66
N MET A 177 -7.44 1.26 5.77
CA MET A 177 -6.96 1.39 4.40
C MET A 177 -8.02 0.87 3.44
N HIS A 178 -7.94 1.23 2.16
CA HIS A 178 -8.74 0.56 1.15
C HIS A 178 -8.05 -0.71 0.63
N HIS A 179 -8.81 -1.77 0.36
CA HIS A 179 -8.29 -3.07 -0.10
C HIS A 179 -7.58 -3.00 -1.48
N ILE A 180 -7.74 -1.89 -2.20
CA ILE A 180 -7.02 -1.66 -3.46
C ILE A 180 -5.52 -1.37 -3.27
N VAL A 181 -5.11 -0.93 -2.07
CA VAL A 181 -3.71 -0.62 -1.72
C VAL A 181 -3.13 -1.55 -0.65
N SER A 182 -3.93 -2.44 -0.07
CA SER A 182 -3.53 -3.35 0.99
C SER A 182 -4.38 -4.61 1.02
N ASP A 183 -3.90 -5.64 1.70
CA ASP A 183 -4.65 -6.84 2.07
C ASP A 183 -4.36 -7.23 3.54
N GLY A 184 -4.88 -8.37 3.98
CA GLY A 184 -4.66 -8.86 5.35
C GLY A 184 -3.20 -9.18 5.67
N TRP A 185 -2.42 -9.67 4.69
CA TRP A 185 -0.99 -9.94 4.88
C TRP A 185 -0.21 -8.63 5.02
N SER A 186 -0.51 -7.67 4.16
CA SER A 186 0.08 -6.33 4.15
C SER A 186 -0.15 -5.63 5.49
N GLY A 187 -1.33 -5.79 6.09
CA GLY A 187 -1.64 -5.26 7.42
C GLY A 187 -0.63 -5.69 8.50
N GLU A 188 -0.24 -6.97 8.53
CA GLU A 188 0.76 -7.47 9.49
C GLU A 188 2.14 -6.85 9.26
N VAL A 189 2.56 -6.73 8.00
CA VAL A 189 3.83 -6.09 7.63
C VAL A 189 3.85 -4.64 8.08
N LEU A 190 2.79 -3.88 7.77
CA LEU A 190 2.66 -2.47 8.08
C LEU A 190 2.67 -2.22 9.59
N ILE A 191 1.96 -3.03 10.38
CA ILE A 191 1.99 -2.93 11.86
C ILE A 191 3.40 -3.15 12.38
N ARG A 192 4.07 -4.23 11.96
CA ARG A 192 5.42 -4.58 12.43
C ARG A 192 6.43 -3.49 12.09
N GLU A 193 6.38 -2.94 10.88
CA GLU A 193 7.27 -1.86 10.47
C GLU A 193 6.94 -0.54 11.18
N CYS A 194 5.65 -0.22 11.39
CA CYS A 194 5.23 0.96 12.15
C CYS A 194 5.76 0.94 13.59
N VAL A 195 5.70 -0.20 14.28
CA VAL A 195 6.26 -0.36 15.63
C VAL A 195 7.77 -0.11 15.64
N GLN A 196 8.51 -0.66 14.67
CA GLN A 196 9.97 -0.44 14.57
C GLN A 196 10.31 1.02 14.28
N LEU A 197 9.57 1.66 13.38
CA LEU A 197 9.72 3.08 13.06
C LEU A 197 9.41 3.96 14.28
N TYR A 198 8.35 3.64 15.03
CA TYR A 198 8.00 4.33 16.27
C TYR A 198 9.10 4.22 17.32
N GLN A 199 9.62 3.01 17.55
CA GLN A 199 10.72 2.78 18.50
C GLN A 199 11.99 3.55 18.09
N ALA A 200 12.29 3.59 16.80
CA ALA A 200 13.39 4.38 16.24
C ALA A 200 13.21 5.87 16.53
N GLN A 201 12.00 6.42 16.32
CA GLN A 201 11.70 7.82 16.63
C GLN A 201 11.86 8.13 18.13
N VAL A 202 11.32 7.29 19.01
CA VAL A 202 11.40 7.48 20.47
C VAL A 202 12.84 7.38 20.98
N SER A 203 13.64 6.47 20.43
CA SER A 203 15.03 6.26 20.86
C SER A 203 16.04 7.20 20.18
N GLY A 204 15.63 7.94 19.16
CA GLY A 204 16.52 8.74 18.32
C GLY A 204 17.51 7.92 17.50
N GLN A 205 17.25 6.62 17.30
CA GLN A 205 18.07 5.71 16.51
C GLN A 205 17.39 5.39 15.18
N PRO A 206 18.12 5.20 14.07
CA PRO A 206 17.50 4.84 12.80
C PRO A 206 16.87 3.44 12.86
N ALA A 207 15.69 3.29 12.25
CA ALA A 207 15.05 1.98 12.10
C ALA A 207 15.86 1.09 11.15
N GLN A 208 16.03 -0.18 11.51
CA GLN A 208 16.74 -1.16 10.69
C GLN A 208 15.75 -1.97 9.85
N LEU A 209 15.15 -1.32 8.85
CA LEU A 209 14.27 -1.99 7.90
C LEU A 209 15.05 -2.36 6.64
N PRO A 210 14.94 -3.60 6.13
CA PRO A 210 15.59 -4.01 4.89
C PRO A 210 15.06 -3.18 3.71
N ALA A 211 15.89 -2.95 2.69
CA ALA A 211 15.43 -2.29 1.47
C ALA A 211 14.35 -3.13 0.78
N LEU A 212 13.30 -2.47 0.28
CA LEU A 212 12.29 -3.12 -0.55
C LEU A 212 12.84 -3.22 -1.97
N ALA A 213 13.20 -4.43 -2.38
CA ALA A 213 13.80 -4.66 -3.70
C ALA A 213 12.83 -4.43 -4.86
N ILE A 214 11.53 -4.64 -4.61
CA ILE A 214 10.43 -4.40 -5.54
C ILE A 214 9.33 -3.63 -4.83
N GLN A 215 8.53 -2.89 -5.59
CA GLN A 215 7.33 -2.21 -5.17
C GLN A 215 6.10 -2.77 -5.89
N TYR A 216 4.89 -2.44 -5.41
CA TYR A 216 3.66 -2.98 -5.98
C TYR A 216 3.48 -2.61 -7.46
N ALA A 217 4.00 -1.46 -7.88
CA ALA A 217 4.00 -1.05 -9.29
C ALA A 217 4.82 -1.99 -10.18
N ASP A 218 5.95 -2.53 -9.69
CA ASP A 218 6.73 -3.53 -10.42
C ASP A 218 5.89 -4.79 -10.68
N TYR A 219 5.14 -5.22 -9.66
CA TYR A 219 4.20 -6.33 -9.78
C TYR A 219 3.06 -6.02 -10.75
N ALA A 220 2.52 -4.80 -10.75
CA ALA A 220 1.43 -4.43 -11.64
C ALA A 220 1.84 -4.34 -13.12
N ILE A 221 3.10 -3.99 -13.40
CA ILE A 221 3.66 -3.97 -14.76
C ILE A 221 4.00 -5.37 -15.28
N TRP A 222 4.47 -6.25 -14.39
CA TRP A 222 4.91 -7.61 -14.68
C TRP A 222 3.75 -8.52 -15.13
#